data_AF-A0AB34G8L8-F1
#
_entry.id   AF-A0AB34G8L8-F1
#
_cell.length_a   1.000
_cell.length_b   1.000
_cell.length_c   1.000
_cell.angle_alpha   90.00
_cell.angle_beta   90.00
_cell.angle_gamma   90.00
#
_symmetry.space_group_name_H-M   'P 1'
#
loop_
_entity.id
_entity.type
_entity.pdbx_description
1 polymer ?
#
loop_
_entity_poly.entity_id
_entity_poly.type
_entity_poly.pdbx_seq_one_letter_code
_entity_poly.pdbx_strand_id
1 'polypeptide(L)'
;MRERIWAQLPLLLPWLLLPPPLWGGPPDGQCPEREPEPGPLQPFDLLYASGVAAYYSGDYEVAVRDLEAALRSHRRLREIRARCARHCAARRPLVPPGAGPGAELPFFRALLERARCYRSCQSQRLGGPASRHRASEDVRSDFQRRVPYNYLQRAYIKVPRAHTSRPPLPWDALQPSPRLPSLGRRAAP
;
A
#
# COMPACT_ATOMS: atom_id res chain seq x y z
N MET A 1 -5.06 55.28 55.93
CA MET A 1 -5.25 55.96 54.63
C MET A 1 -4.48 55.22 53.53
N ARG A 2 -5.05 54.12 53.02
CA ARG A 2 -4.89 53.55 51.66
C ARG A 2 -5.52 52.15 51.65
N GLU A 3 -6.77 52.12 51.21
CA GLU A 3 -7.65 50.96 51.19
C GLU A 3 -7.15 49.88 50.22
N ARG A 4 -7.19 48.64 50.69
CA ARG A 4 -6.82 47.42 49.97
C ARG A 4 -8.03 46.91 49.22
N ILE A 5 -7.94 46.89 47.89
CA ILE A 5 -8.97 46.39 46.97
C ILE A 5 -9.13 44.88 47.17
N TRP A 6 -10.12 44.49 47.97
CA TRP A 6 -10.69 43.14 48.03
C TRP A 6 -11.93 43.12 47.15
N ALA A 7 -11.77 42.75 45.88
CA ALA A 7 -12.84 42.27 45.00
C ALA A 7 -12.22 42.07 43.62
N GLN A 8 -11.89 40.85 43.22
CA GLN A 8 -11.87 40.38 41.82
C GLN A 8 -11.49 38.88 41.82
N LEU A 9 -12.33 38.03 42.41
CA LEU A 9 -12.22 36.58 42.22
C LEU A 9 -13.62 36.00 42.09
N PRO A 10 -14.27 36.26 40.94
CA PRO A 10 -14.87 35.11 40.25
C PRO A 10 -14.97 35.37 38.74
N LEU A 11 -14.01 34.94 37.90
CA LEU A 11 -14.23 34.92 36.44
C LEU A 11 -13.26 34.04 35.62
N LEU A 12 -12.64 33.02 36.23
CA LEU A 12 -11.79 32.06 35.50
C LEU A 12 -12.36 30.63 35.50
N LEU A 13 -13.66 30.47 35.69
CA LEU A 13 -14.35 29.17 35.67
C LEU A 13 -15.37 28.91 34.53
N PRO A 14 -15.63 29.79 33.54
CA PRO A 14 -16.39 29.39 32.35
C PRO A 14 -15.54 28.86 31.18
N TRP A 15 -14.20 28.92 31.24
CA TRP A 15 -13.33 28.55 30.10
C TRP A 15 -13.00 27.06 29.99
N LEU A 16 -13.44 26.22 30.93
CA LEU A 16 -13.26 24.76 30.88
C LEU A 16 -14.44 24.00 30.26
N LEU A 17 -15.52 24.70 29.85
CA LEU A 17 -16.72 24.10 29.24
C LEU A 17 -16.84 24.39 27.75
N LEU A 18 -15.86 25.05 27.12
CA LEU A 18 -15.84 25.16 25.67
C LEU A 18 -15.27 23.85 25.10
N PRO A 19 -16.04 23.08 24.29
CA PRO A 19 -15.51 21.90 23.65
C PRO A 19 -14.29 22.30 22.79
N PRO A 20 -13.19 21.55 22.83
CA PRO A 20 -12.02 21.87 22.02
C PRO A 20 -12.46 21.99 20.57
N PRO A 21 -11.98 23.01 19.83
CA PRO A 21 -12.27 23.09 18.42
C PRO A 21 -11.85 21.75 17.82
N LEU A 22 -12.83 21.03 17.28
CA LEU A 22 -12.60 19.96 16.35
C LEU A 22 -11.74 20.58 15.27
N TRP A 23 -10.42 20.40 15.35
CA TRP A 23 -9.56 20.52 14.20
C TRP A 23 -10.11 19.51 13.22
N GLY A 24 -11.03 19.97 12.38
CA GLY A 24 -11.38 19.33 11.14
C GLY A 24 -10.06 19.13 10.43
N GLY A 25 -9.58 17.89 10.45
CA GLY A 25 -8.45 17.51 9.64
C GLY A 25 -8.74 17.95 8.20
N PRO A 26 -7.71 18.38 7.45
CA PRO A 26 -7.88 18.74 6.07
C PRO A 26 -8.62 17.59 5.36
N PRO A 27 -9.64 17.89 4.52
CA PRO A 27 -10.35 16.86 3.77
C PRO A 27 -9.31 16.05 3.03
N ASP A 28 -9.44 14.72 3.14
CA ASP A 28 -8.59 13.70 2.54
C ASP A 28 -7.89 14.26 1.31
N GLY A 29 -6.59 14.54 1.46
CA GLY A 29 -5.76 14.92 0.33
C GLY A 29 -5.93 13.81 -0.69
N GLN A 30 -6.70 14.10 -1.74
CA GLN A 30 -6.77 13.26 -2.91
C GLN A 30 -5.33 13.20 -3.40
N CYS A 31 -4.63 12.12 -3.06
CA CYS A 31 -3.48 11.70 -3.84
C CYS A 31 -3.98 11.79 -5.28
N PRO A 32 -3.38 12.62 -6.15
CA PRO A 32 -3.80 12.67 -7.52
C PRO A 32 -3.82 11.22 -8.00
N GLU A 33 -5.01 10.72 -8.34
CA GLU A 33 -5.14 9.43 -9.01
C GLU A 33 -4.25 9.58 -10.24
N ARG A 34 -3.05 9.00 -10.17
CA ARG A 34 -2.22 8.84 -11.36
C ARG A 34 -3.14 8.17 -12.36
N GLU A 35 -3.37 8.87 -13.47
CA GLU A 35 -4.22 8.43 -14.56
C GLU A 35 -4.02 6.92 -14.76
N PRO A 36 -5.11 6.13 -14.79
CA PRO A 36 -4.99 4.71 -15.01
C PRO A 36 -4.29 4.50 -16.36
N GLU A 37 -3.01 4.11 -16.31
CA GLU A 37 -2.20 3.79 -17.48
C GLU A 37 -3.04 2.95 -18.45
N PRO A 38 -3.34 3.45 -19.66
CA PRO A 38 -4.25 2.79 -20.57
C PRO A 38 -3.56 1.56 -21.15
N GLY A 39 -3.90 0.38 -20.63
CA GLY A 39 -3.45 -0.89 -21.17
C GLY A 39 -3.60 -2.06 -20.19
N PRO A 40 -3.52 -3.32 -20.68
CA PRO A 40 -3.43 -4.48 -19.82
C PRO A 40 -2.22 -4.35 -18.88
N LEU A 41 -2.40 -4.65 -17.59
CA LEU A 41 -1.31 -4.61 -16.63
C LEU A 41 -0.22 -5.59 -17.08
N GLN A 42 1.00 -5.11 -17.28
CA GLN A 42 2.14 -5.98 -17.63
C GLN A 42 2.55 -6.83 -16.41
N PRO A 43 2.88 -8.12 -16.57
CA PRO A 43 3.39 -8.95 -15.47
C PRO A 43 4.67 -8.38 -14.87
N PHE A 44 4.70 -8.24 -13.54
CA PHE A 44 5.81 -7.58 -12.84
C PHE A 44 7.10 -8.40 -12.85
N ASP A 45 6.99 -9.72 -12.97
CA ASP A 45 8.09 -10.67 -13.08
C ASP A 45 8.82 -10.52 -14.42
N LEU A 46 8.09 -10.36 -15.53
CA LEU A 46 8.69 -10.08 -16.84
C LEU A 46 9.45 -8.75 -16.85
N LEU A 47 8.83 -7.70 -16.30
CA LEU A 47 9.46 -6.38 -16.15
C LEU A 47 10.69 -6.44 -15.23
N TYR A 48 10.61 -7.21 -14.16
CA TYR A 48 11.73 -7.40 -13.24
C TYR A 48 12.90 -8.12 -13.91
N ALA A 49 12.63 -9.23 -14.62
CA ALA A 49 13.64 -9.97 -15.36
C ALA A 49 14.32 -9.09 -16.43
N SER A 50 13.53 -8.33 -17.20
CA SER A 50 14.04 -7.38 -18.20
C SER A 50 14.94 -6.31 -17.56
N GLY A 51 14.47 -5.68 -16.48
CA GLY A 51 15.23 -4.64 -15.79
C GLY A 51 16.52 -5.13 -15.15
N VAL A 52 16.53 -6.35 -14.58
CA VAL A 52 17.74 -6.99 -14.05
C VAL A 52 18.71 -7.34 -15.18
N ALA A 53 18.23 -7.89 -16.29
CA ALA A 53 19.08 -8.18 -17.45
C ALA A 53 19.73 -6.89 -18.00
N ALA A 54 18.95 -5.82 -18.19
CA ALA A 54 19.46 -4.52 -18.62
C ALA A 54 20.49 -3.94 -17.65
N TYR A 55 20.29 -4.11 -16.33
CA TYR A 55 21.27 -3.68 -15.33
C TYR A 55 22.63 -4.38 -15.51
N TYR A 56 22.63 -5.69 -15.76
CA TYR A 56 23.87 -6.44 -15.98
C TYR A 56 24.50 -6.17 -17.35
N SER A 57 23.70 -5.82 -18.35
CA SER A 57 24.19 -5.41 -19.69
C SER A 57 24.75 -3.97 -19.73
N GLY A 58 24.55 -3.18 -18.66
CA GLY A 58 24.99 -1.79 -18.60
C GLY A 58 23.99 -0.79 -19.18
N ASP A 59 22.81 -1.24 -19.63
CA ASP A 59 21.72 -0.41 -20.14
C ASP A 59 20.90 0.18 -18.99
N TYR A 60 21.52 1.08 -18.21
CA TYR A 60 20.95 1.58 -16.97
C TYR A 60 19.63 2.35 -17.15
N GLU A 61 19.40 2.97 -18.30
CA GLU A 61 18.12 3.65 -18.61
C GLU A 61 16.97 2.66 -18.74
N VAL A 62 17.19 1.57 -19.47
CA VAL A 62 16.23 0.47 -19.61
C VAL A 62 16.01 -0.20 -18.25
N ALA A 63 17.09 -0.43 -17.50
CA ALA A 63 17.01 -0.98 -16.15
C ALA A 63 16.11 -0.13 -15.25
N VAL A 64 16.30 1.19 -15.21
CA VAL A 64 15.47 2.11 -14.42
C VAL A 64 14.01 2.03 -14.87
N ARG A 65 13.75 2.17 -16.17
CA ARG A 65 12.38 2.14 -16.73
C ARG A 65 11.65 0.86 -16.35
N ASP A 66 12.27 -0.29 -16.58
CA ASP A 66 11.64 -1.59 -16.42
C ASP A 66 11.50 -1.97 -14.93
N LEU A 67 12.49 -1.69 -14.09
CA LEU A 67 12.40 -1.93 -12.65
C LEU A 67 11.36 -1.03 -11.98
N GLU A 68 11.25 0.25 -12.36
CA GLU A 68 10.17 1.10 -11.89
C GLU A 68 8.79 0.57 -12.32
N ALA A 69 8.66 0.17 -13.59
CA ALA A 69 7.44 -0.42 -14.12
C ALA A 69 7.07 -1.71 -13.37
N ALA A 70 8.06 -2.55 -13.04
CA ALA A 70 7.89 -3.76 -12.25
C ALA A 70 7.34 -3.42 -10.84
N LEU A 71 7.91 -2.42 -10.16
CA LEU A 71 7.42 -1.96 -8.86
C LEU A 71 5.99 -1.40 -8.95
N ARG A 72 5.67 -0.59 -9.96
CA ARG A 72 4.31 -0.08 -10.18
C ARG A 72 3.32 -1.22 -10.43
N SER A 73 3.66 -2.15 -11.29
CA SER A 73 2.82 -3.31 -11.61
C SER A 73 2.58 -4.19 -10.38
N HIS A 74 3.63 -4.50 -9.62
CA HIS A 74 3.50 -5.29 -8.39
C HIS A 74 2.58 -4.61 -7.36
N ARG A 75 2.72 -3.30 -7.15
CA ARG A 75 1.82 -2.54 -6.26
C ARG A 75 0.37 -2.62 -6.76
N ARG A 76 0.13 -2.38 -8.04
CA ARG A 76 -1.21 -2.42 -8.64
C ARG A 76 -1.85 -3.81 -8.50
N LEU A 77 -1.08 -4.87 -8.75
CA LEU A 77 -1.54 -6.26 -8.58
C LEU A 77 -1.95 -6.55 -7.14
N ARG A 78 -1.13 -6.13 -6.15
CA ARG A 78 -1.45 -6.31 -4.72
C ARG A 78 -2.73 -5.59 -4.34
N GLU A 79 -2.91 -4.35 -4.80
CA GLU A 79 -4.12 -3.59 -4.52
C GLU A 79 -5.36 -4.23 -5.18
N ILE A 80 -5.27 -4.69 -6.43
CA ILE A 80 -6.37 -5.41 -7.11
C ILE A 80 -6.75 -6.65 -6.30
N ARG A 81 -5.76 -7.45 -5.88
CA ARG A 81 -5.98 -8.65 -5.05
C ARG A 81 -6.65 -8.28 -3.71
N ALA A 82 -6.20 -7.24 -3.03
CA ALA A 82 -6.79 -6.78 -1.77
C ALA A 82 -8.22 -6.25 -1.95
N ARG A 83 -8.48 -5.49 -3.02
CA ARG A 83 -9.83 -5.01 -3.37
C ARG A 83 -10.77 -6.18 -3.67
N CYS A 84 -10.35 -7.14 -4.48
CA CYS A 84 -11.15 -8.33 -4.76
C CYS A 84 -11.39 -9.20 -3.52
N ALA A 85 -10.38 -9.36 -2.66
CA ALA A 85 -10.52 -10.13 -1.42
C ALA A 85 -11.58 -9.52 -0.50
N ARG A 86 -11.54 -8.20 -0.27
CA ARG A 86 -12.53 -7.48 0.54
C ARG A 86 -13.93 -7.50 -0.09
N HIS A 87 -14.03 -7.24 -1.39
CA HIS A 87 -15.29 -7.25 -2.11
C HIS A 87 -15.99 -8.62 -2.03
N CYS A 88 -15.26 -9.71 -2.29
CA CYS A 88 -15.83 -11.05 -2.24
C CYS A 88 -16.07 -11.55 -0.81
N ALA A 89 -15.31 -11.06 0.18
CA ALA A 89 -15.59 -11.33 1.59
C ALA A 89 -16.96 -10.77 2.00
N ALA A 90 -17.26 -9.53 1.61
CA ALA A 90 -18.52 -8.88 1.92
C ALA A 90 -19.71 -9.54 1.19
N ARG A 91 -19.53 -9.97 -0.07
CA ARG A 91 -20.61 -10.62 -0.86
C ARG A 91 -20.86 -12.08 -0.52
N ARG A 92 -19.84 -12.80 -0.06
CA ARG A 92 -19.90 -14.23 0.26
C ARG A 92 -19.31 -14.45 1.65
N PRO A 93 -20.02 -14.03 2.71
CA PRO A 93 -19.57 -14.25 4.07
C PRO A 93 -19.45 -15.75 4.35
N LEU A 94 -18.42 -16.13 5.11
CA LEU A 94 -18.26 -17.52 5.52
C LEU A 94 -19.15 -17.76 6.75
N VAL A 95 -19.91 -18.86 6.71
CA VAL A 95 -20.67 -19.34 7.86
C VAL A 95 -19.73 -20.21 8.71
N PRO A 96 -19.80 -20.17 10.06
CA PRO A 96 -19.03 -21.08 10.89
C PRO A 96 -19.30 -22.54 10.50
N PRO A 97 -18.30 -23.44 10.55
CA PRO A 97 -18.56 -24.86 10.38
C PRO A 97 -19.49 -25.32 11.51
N GLY A 98 -20.55 -26.07 11.17
CA GLY A 98 -21.43 -26.65 12.19
C GLY A 98 -20.74 -27.81 12.93
N ALA A 99 -21.32 -28.23 14.04
CA ALA A 99 -20.87 -29.40 14.79
C ALA A 99 -21.66 -30.65 14.37
N GLY A 100 -20.95 -31.72 14.01
CA GLY A 100 -21.53 -33.01 13.62
C GLY A 100 -21.11 -33.45 12.22
N PRO A 101 -21.33 -34.73 11.86
CA PRO A 101 -20.93 -35.25 10.55
C PRO A 101 -21.60 -34.48 9.40
N GLY A 102 -20.81 -33.90 8.48
CA GLY A 102 -21.31 -33.20 7.30
C GLY A 102 -21.81 -31.76 7.56
N ALA A 103 -21.73 -31.28 8.81
CA ALA A 103 -22.12 -29.92 9.17
C ALA A 103 -21.15 -28.85 8.62
N GLU A 104 -20.01 -29.26 8.06
CA GLU A 104 -19.02 -28.43 7.37
C GLU A 104 -19.33 -28.16 5.89
N LEU A 105 -20.26 -28.91 5.27
CA LEU A 105 -20.61 -28.76 3.86
C LEU A 105 -21.09 -27.34 3.48
N PRO A 106 -21.91 -26.64 4.28
CA PRO A 106 -22.30 -25.26 4.00
C PRO A 106 -21.10 -24.30 4.01
N PHE A 107 -20.14 -24.51 4.92
CA PHE A 107 -18.90 -23.72 4.98
C PHE A 107 -18.08 -23.90 3.70
N PHE A 108 -17.85 -25.15 3.26
CA PHE A 108 -17.09 -25.41 2.03
C PHE A 108 -17.79 -24.87 0.79
N ARG A 109 -19.12 -24.94 0.73
CA ARG A 109 -19.91 -24.30 -0.34
C ARG A 109 -19.65 -22.79 -0.38
N ALA A 110 -19.78 -22.10 0.75
CA ALA A 110 -19.52 -20.66 0.85
C ALA A 110 -18.06 -20.31 0.49
N LEU A 111 -17.10 -21.15 0.89
CA LEU A 111 -15.69 -21.00 0.56
C LEU A 111 -15.43 -21.09 -0.95
N LEU A 112 -15.97 -22.12 -1.61
CA LEU A 112 -15.83 -22.31 -3.06
C LEU A 112 -16.51 -21.19 -3.86
N GLU A 113 -17.67 -20.72 -3.40
CA GLU A 113 -18.36 -19.57 -3.98
C GLU A 113 -17.54 -18.27 -3.85
N ARG A 114 -16.95 -18.03 -2.68
CA ARG A 114 -16.06 -16.90 -2.46
C ARG A 114 -14.81 -16.99 -3.34
N ALA A 115 -14.24 -18.18 -3.50
CA ALA A 115 -13.11 -18.42 -4.40
C ALA A 115 -13.48 -18.16 -5.87
N ARG A 116 -14.68 -18.56 -6.30
CA ARG A 116 -15.19 -18.26 -7.66
C ARG A 116 -15.36 -16.74 -7.87
N CYS A 117 -15.93 -16.04 -6.89
CA CYS A 117 -16.01 -14.57 -6.91
C CYS A 117 -14.62 -13.94 -7.05
N TYR A 118 -13.66 -14.42 -6.24
CA TYR A 118 -12.32 -13.86 -6.21
C TYR A 118 -11.57 -14.02 -7.54
N ARG A 119 -11.67 -15.21 -8.18
CA ARG A 119 -11.08 -15.45 -9.50
C ARG A 119 -11.70 -14.56 -10.58
N SER A 120 -13.03 -14.45 -10.60
CA SER A 120 -13.76 -13.62 -11.56
C SER A 120 -13.41 -12.13 -11.41
N CYS A 121 -13.38 -11.62 -10.16
CA CYS A 121 -13.00 -10.24 -9.88
C CYS A 121 -11.58 -9.92 -10.35
N GLN A 122 -10.62 -10.82 -10.10
CA GLN A 122 -9.26 -10.63 -10.59
C GLN A 122 -9.20 -10.62 -12.11
N SER A 123 -9.85 -11.56 -12.79
CA SER A 123 -9.78 -11.62 -14.25
C SER A 123 -10.37 -10.39 -14.93
N GLN A 124 -11.47 -9.87 -14.38
CA GLN A 124 -12.10 -8.64 -14.87
C GLN A 124 -11.18 -7.42 -14.67
N ARG A 125 -10.60 -7.25 -13.48
CA ARG A 125 -9.77 -6.07 -13.16
C ARG A 125 -8.38 -6.10 -13.79
N LEU A 126 -7.86 -7.27 -14.11
CA LEU A 126 -6.56 -7.44 -14.76
C LEU A 126 -6.65 -7.47 -16.29
N GLY A 127 -7.86 -7.56 -16.86
CA GLY A 127 -8.05 -7.66 -18.30
C GLY A 127 -7.62 -9.01 -18.89
N GLY A 128 -7.62 -10.08 -18.08
CA GLY A 128 -7.18 -11.40 -18.51
C GLY A 128 -7.01 -12.41 -17.36
N PRO A 129 -6.55 -13.64 -17.65
CA PRO A 129 -6.35 -14.66 -16.63
C PRO A 129 -5.32 -14.22 -15.58
N ALA A 130 -5.67 -14.38 -14.28
CA ALA A 130 -4.77 -14.03 -13.17
C ALA A 130 -3.46 -14.85 -13.17
N SER A 131 -3.42 -15.99 -13.87
CA SER A 131 -2.22 -16.81 -14.06
C SER A 131 -1.10 -16.08 -14.78
N ARG A 132 -1.40 -15.09 -15.63
CA ARG A 132 -0.40 -14.26 -16.30
C ARG A 132 0.45 -13.43 -15.34
N HIS A 133 -0.05 -13.19 -14.13
CA HIS A 133 0.63 -12.42 -13.08
C HIS A 133 1.18 -13.31 -11.96
N ARG A 134 1.43 -14.58 -12.25
CA ARG A 134 2.01 -15.53 -11.31
C ARG A 134 3.52 -15.56 -11.49
N ALA A 135 4.22 -14.95 -10.54
CA ALA A 135 5.68 -15.00 -10.46
C ALA A 135 6.18 -16.26 -9.73
N SER A 136 7.45 -16.61 -9.95
CA SER A 136 8.16 -17.64 -9.18
C SER A 136 8.30 -17.25 -7.71
N GLU A 137 8.60 -18.22 -6.84
CA GLU A 137 8.76 -17.94 -5.41
C GLU A 137 9.97 -17.04 -5.13
N ASP A 138 11.06 -17.21 -5.90
CA ASP A 138 12.26 -16.38 -5.79
C ASP A 138 11.95 -14.91 -6.08
N VAL A 139 11.27 -14.62 -7.21
CA VAL A 139 10.86 -13.25 -7.56
C VAL A 139 9.90 -12.69 -6.50
N ARG A 140 8.99 -13.50 -5.95
CA ARG A 140 8.12 -13.04 -4.85
C ARG A 140 8.92 -12.71 -3.59
N SER A 141 9.92 -13.51 -3.26
CA SER A 141 10.84 -13.29 -2.12
C SER A 141 11.64 -12.01 -2.32
N ASP A 142 12.16 -11.75 -3.53
CA ASP A 142 12.89 -10.54 -3.87
C ASP A 142 12.06 -9.27 -3.65
N PHE A 143 10.80 -9.27 -4.11
CA PHE A 143 9.90 -8.15 -3.89
C PHE A 143 9.52 -7.97 -2.41
N GLN A 144 9.42 -9.05 -1.63
CA GLN A 144 9.20 -8.98 -0.18
C GLN A 144 10.41 -8.39 0.55
N ARG A 145 11.62 -8.79 0.13
CA ARG A 145 12.91 -8.31 0.66
C ARG A 145 13.33 -6.96 0.09
N ARG A 146 12.53 -6.38 -0.81
CA ARG A 146 12.78 -5.09 -1.49
C ARG A 146 14.05 -5.08 -2.35
N VAL A 147 14.47 -6.24 -2.86
CA VAL A 147 15.63 -6.40 -3.75
C VAL A 147 15.57 -5.50 -5.00
N PRO A 148 14.41 -5.29 -5.67
CA PRO A 148 14.36 -4.41 -6.85
C PRO A 148 14.81 -2.96 -6.58
N TYR A 149 14.67 -2.46 -5.34
CA TYR A 149 15.14 -1.13 -4.97
C TYR A 149 16.66 -1.03 -4.97
N ASN A 150 17.37 -2.11 -4.64
CA ASN A 150 18.83 -2.14 -4.66
C ASN A 150 19.38 -1.97 -6.08
N TYR A 151 18.78 -2.67 -7.05
CA TYR A 151 19.11 -2.52 -8.47
C TYR A 151 18.79 -1.11 -8.97
N LEU A 152 17.61 -0.59 -8.64
CA LEU A 152 17.21 0.77 -9.02
C LEU A 152 18.16 1.83 -8.48
N GLN A 153 18.50 1.79 -7.19
CA GLN A 153 19.40 2.76 -6.58
C GLN A 153 20.77 2.78 -7.28
N ARG A 154 21.31 1.60 -7.57
CA ARG A 154 22.58 1.47 -8.29
C ARG A 154 22.46 1.96 -9.74
N ALA A 155 21.36 1.65 -10.41
CA ALA A 155 21.12 2.07 -11.78
C ALA A 155 21.03 3.61 -11.89
N TYR A 156 20.30 4.30 -11.00
CA TYR A 156 20.21 5.76 -11.03
C TYR A 156 21.56 6.47 -10.87
N ILE A 157 22.48 5.90 -10.07
CA ILE A 157 23.84 6.45 -9.93
C ILE A 157 24.62 6.35 -11.26
N LYS A 158 24.27 5.37 -12.11
CA LYS A 158 24.96 5.07 -13.37
C LYS A 158 24.33 5.75 -14.59
N VAL A 159 23.09 6.23 -14.50
CA VAL A 159 22.43 6.93 -15.62
C VAL A 159 23.11 8.29 -15.88
N PRO A 160 23.49 8.61 -17.14
CA PRO A 160 24.07 9.90 -17.48
C PRO A 160 23.07 11.04 -17.29
N ARG A 161 23.51 12.16 -16.72
CA ARG A 161 22.66 13.33 -16.44
C ARG A 161 21.96 13.92 -17.69
N ALA A 162 22.51 13.69 -18.87
CA ALA A 162 21.98 14.19 -20.14
C ALA A 162 20.68 13.49 -20.58
N HIS A 163 20.40 12.27 -20.10
CA HIS A 163 19.24 11.47 -20.50
C HIS A 163 18.12 11.46 -19.45
N THR A 164 18.40 11.98 -18.24
CA THR A 164 17.40 12.18 -17.18
C THR A 164 16.59 13.45 -17.41
N SER A 165 15.39 13.32 -17.99
CA SER A 165 14.36 14.38 -17.96
C SER A 165 13.72 14.58 -16.57
N ARG A 166 14.01 13.68 -15.63
CA ARG A 166 13.49 13.70 -14.26
C ARG A 166 14.63 13.99 -13.28
N PRO A 167 14.52 15.04 -12.43
CA PRO A 167 15.54 15.30 -11.42
C PRO A 167 15.69 14.08 -10.49
N PRO A 168 16.92 13.72 -10.09
CA PRO A 168 17.13 12.63 -9.16
C PRO A 168 16.31 12.89 -7.90
N LEU A 169 15.46 11.92 -7.53
CA LEU A 169 14.73 12.00 -6.26
C LEU A 169 15.76 12.13 -5.13
N PRO A 170 15.58 13.06 -4.18
CA PRO A 170 16.41 13.09 -2.98
C PRO A 170 16.37 11.71 -2.35
N TRP A 171 17.53 11.13 -2.05
CA TRP A 171 17.66 9.79 -1.47
C TRP A 171 16.92 9.67 -0.13
N ASP A 172 16.63 10.79 0.52
CA ASP A 172 15.79 10.93 1.71
C ASP A 172 14.33 10.49 1.48
N ALA A 173 13.81 10.62 0.25
CA ALA A 173 12.41 10.33 -0.07
C ALA A 173 12.10 8.84 -0.33
N LEU A 174 13.13 7.99 -0.47
CA LEU A 174 12.98 6.54 -0.62
C LEU A 174 13.19 5.76 0.67
N GLN A 175 13.56 6.42 1.77
CA GLN A 175 13.68 5.76 3.06
C GLN A 175 12.28 5.40 3.58
N PRO A 176 12.06 4.16 4.05
CA PRO A 176 10.82 3.82 4.73
C PRO A 176 10.68 4.71 5.98
N SER A 177 9.53 5.38 6.14
CA SER A 177 9.25 6.19 7.32
C SER A 177 9.63 5.43 8.59
N PRO A 178 10.32 6.06 9.56
CA PRO A 178 10.58 5.43 10.83
C PRO A 178 9.24 4.99 11.43
N ARG A 179 9.17 3.73 11.87
CA ARG A 179 8.00 3.22 12.59
C ARG A 179 7.78 4.15 13.78
N LEU A 180 6.59 4.75 13.87
CA LEU A 180 6.18 5.51 15.04
C LEU A 180 6.48 4.68 16.30
N PRO A 181 7.17 5.24 17.31
CA PRO A 181 7.41 4.51 18.55
C PRO A 181 6.05 4.14 19.15
N SER A 182 5.88 2.84 19.43
CA SER A 182 4.73 2.33 20.16
C SER A 182 4.64 3.07 21.49
N LEU A 183 3.59 3.90 21.65
CA LEU A 183 3.26 4.53 22.93
C LEU A 183 3.17 3.43 23.99
N GLY A 184 4.16 3.46 24.90
CA GLY A 184 4.22 2.58 26.05
C GLY A 184 2.96 2.73 26.90
N ARG A 185 2.35 1.59 27.22
CA ARG A 185 1.33 1.47 28.27
C ARG A 185 1.92 2.04 29.56
N ARG A 186 1.36 3.17 30.03
CA ARG A 186 1.55 3.60 31.42
C ARG A 186 0.62 2.75 32.29
N ALA A 187 1.21 2.08 33.26
CA ALA A 187 0.52 1.44 34.36
C ALA A 187 -0.23 2.51 35.17
N ALA A 188 -1.47 2.19 35.56
CA ALA A 188 -2.24 2.95 36.54
C ALA A 188 -1.76 2.60 37.96
N PRO A 189 -1.75 3.56 38.90
CA PRO A 189 -1.76 3.26 40.33
C PRO A 189 -3.15 2.76 40.77
#